data_AF-A0A2N5FN25-F1
#
_entry.id   AF-A0A2N5FN25-F1
#
_cell.length_a   1.000
_cell.length_b   1.000
_cell.length_c   1.000
_cell.angle_alpha   90.00
_cell.angle_beta   90.00
_cell.angle_gamma   90.00
#
_symmetry.space_group_name_H-M   'P 1'
#
loop_
_entity.id
_entity.type
_entity.pdbx_description
1 polymer ?
#
loop_
_entity_poly.entity_id
_entity_poly.type
_entity_poly.pdbx_seq_one_letter_code
_entity_poly.pdbx_strand_id
1 'polypeptide(L)'
;MEFTAAATRPNIYLGPFYTYRDEDYGWTISRDNPEQVIQIFSQLSIRKGFKLRAYQYSAGGNGNSVVWAIPHERELPPPEECMYSDEQSMEHPKPDFACENVMHAVDGDYSPLSYLQAAIAYHELGEFGAMWHGCYWSAEDILPLDEYEYKEAESVKDYLYTLDDWSEFKTIPTSLRPAFFYKNDRPTIVFYTKNDIGMIKLSRYTHTFEKESYVQKVDCEDLAFAGLGIIF
;
A
#
# COMPACT_ATOMS: atom_id res chain seq x y z
N MET A 1 -11.63 -17.70 -0.50
CA MET A 1 -11.32 -17.68 0.96
C MET A 1 -11.49 -16.25 1.42
N GLU A 2 -12.24 -16.00 2.47
CA GLU A 2 -12.40 -14.66 3.05
C GLU A 2 -11.56 -14.53 4.32
N PHE A 3 -11.16 -13.29 4.63
CA PHE A 3 -10.46 -12.92 5.84
C PHE A 3 -11.26 -11.86 6.60
N THR A 4 -11.06 -11.77 7.91
CA THR A 4 -11.53 -10.58 8.64
C THR A 4 -10.65 -9.39 8.29
N ALA A 5 -11.17 -8.16 8.45
CA ALA A 5 -10.35 -6.95 8.25
C ALA A 5 -9.12 -6.94 9.18
N ALA A 6 -9.19 -7.54 10.36
CA ALA A 6 -8.04 -7.66 11.26
C ALA A 6 -6.84 -8.41 10.64
N ALA A 7 -7.06 -9.29 9.66
CA ALA A 7 -5.99 -10.03 8.99
C ALA A 7 -5.15 -9.16 8.02
N THR A 8 -5.60 -7.94 7.70
CA THR A 8 -4.83 -6.99 6.88
C THR A 8 -3.80 -6.21 7.69
N ARG A 9 -3.89 -6.25 9.03
CA ARG A 9 -3.01 -5.48 9.90
C ARG A 9 -1.64 -6.16 10.06
N PRO A 10 -0.58 -5.36 10.27
CA PRO A 10 0.70 -5.88 10.75
C PRO A 10 0.53 -6.80 11.96
N ASN A 11 1.22 -7.93 11.97
CA ASN A 11 1.08 -8.95 13.02
C ASN A 11 2.40 -9.25 13.75
N ILE A 12 3.45 -8.49 13.46
CA ILE A 12 4.71 -8.46 14.20
C ILE A 12 5.00 -7.02 14.60
N TYR A 13 5.33 -6.81 15.88
CA TYR A 13 5.76 -5.52 16.41
C TYR A 13 7.29 -5.44 16.39
N LEU A 14 7.86 -4.42 15.73
CA LEU A 14 9.32 -4.19 15.72
C LEU A 14 9.75 -2.90 16.44
N GLY A 15 8.84 -2.22 17.14
CA GLY A 15 9.12 -0.93 17.81
C GLY A 15 8.65 0.29 17.01
N PRO A 16 8.87 1.51 17.53
CA PRO A 16 8.59 2.75 16.78
C PRO A 16 9.62 2.96 15.66
N PHE A 17 9.14 3.41 14.50
CA PHE A 17 9.92 3.41 13.24
C PHE A 17 10.37 4.78 12.72
N TYR A 18 10.25 5.86 13.49
CA TYR A 18 10.44 7.20 12.94
C TYR A 18 11.57 7.96 13.61
N THR A 19 12.54 8.39 12.79
CA THR A 19 13.50 9.43 13.16
C THR A 19 13.34 10.62 12.22
N TYR A 20 12.25 11.37 12.37
CA TYR A 20 12.05 12.60 11.59
C TYR A 20 13.10 13.66 11.94
N ARG A 21 13.73 14.23 10.91
CA ARG A 21 14.52 15.46 11.02
C ARG A 21 14.30 16.33 9.78
N ASP A 22 13.85 17.56 10.03
CA ASP A 22 13.59 18.62 9.05
C ASP A 22 14.90 19.33 8.63
N GLU A 23 15.96 18.56 8.39
CA GLU A 23 17.31 19.11 8.17
C GLU A 23 17.70 19.12 6.68
N ASP A 24 17.08 18.27 5.86
CA ASP A 24 17.46 18.05 4.46
C ASP A 24 16.32 18.48 3.52
N TYR A 25 16.61 19.35 2.52
CA TYR A 25 15.65 19.81 1.50
C TYR A 25 15.96 19.15 0.15
N GLY A 26 14.93 18.64 -0.54
CA GLY A 26 15.07 17.90 -1.80
C GLY A 26 15.17 16.38 -1.61
N TRP A 27 15.62 15.67 -2.65
CA TRP A 27 15.82 14.22 -2.62
C TRP A 27 17.10 13.86 -1.88
N THR A 28 17.03 12.84 -1.01
CA THR A 28 18.15 12.23 -0.28
C THR A 28 17.96 10.73 -0.20
N ILE A 29 19.04 9.97 0.09
CA ILE A 29 18.89 8.56 0.47
C ILE A 29 18.21 8.50 1.83
N SER A 30 17.11 7.76 1.95
CA SER A 30 16.39 7.62 3.21
C SER A 30 17.27 6.95 4.27
N ARG A 31 17.20 7.48 5.49
CA ARG A 31 17.90 6.92 6.67
C ARG A 31 17.13 5.76 7.29
N ASP A 32 15.82 5.72 7.06
CA ASP A 32 14.94 4.66 7.55
C ASP A 32 14.98 3.45 6.60
N ASN A 33 14.76 2.25 7.13
CA ASN A 33 14.84 1.02 6.35
C ASN A 33 13.45 0.56 5.87
N PRO A 34 13.13 0.63 4.57
CA PRO A 34 11.83 0.22 4.05
C PRO A 34 11.56 -1.29 4.18
N GLU A 35 12.58 -2.12 4.42
CA GLU A 35 12.36 -3.55 4.70
C GLU A 35 11.53 -3.79 5.96
N GLN A 36 11.46 -2.82 6.88
CA GLN A 36 10.64 -2.91 8.09
C GLN A 36 9.15 -3.08 7.74
N VAL A 37 8.68 -2.45 6.65
CA VAL A 37 7.31 -2.63 6.14
C VAL A 37 7.00 -4.09 5.79
N ILE A 38 8.01 -4.84 5.33
CA ILE A 38 7.85 -6.27 5.03
C ILE A 38 7.95 -7.09 6.32
N GLN A 39 8.87 -6.74 7.20
CA GLN A 39 9.19 -7.50 8.41
C GLN A 39 8.04 -7.52 9.45
N ILE A 40 7.10 -6.58 9.38
CA ILE A 40 5.92 -6.56 10.27
C ILE A 40 4.84 -7.57 9.86
N PHE A 41 5.01 -8.26 8.72
CA PHE A 41 4.11 -9.31 8.23
C PHE A 41 4.76 -10.69 8.31
N SER A 42 4.17 -11.58 9.11
CA SER A 42 4.78 -12.86 9.46
C SER A 42 4.99 -13.86 8.32
N GLN A 43 4.27 -13.73 7.20
CA GLN A 43 4.41 -14.63 6.05
C GLN A 43 5.23 -14.03 4.91
N LEU A 44 5.77 -12.82 5.11
CA LEU A 44 6.59 -12.14 4.12
C LEU A 44 8.05 -12.07 4.57
N SER A 45 8.93 -11.96 3.59
CA SER A 45 10.35 -11.78 3.77
C SER A 45 10.94 -11.08 2.56
N ILE A 46 12.17 -10.57 2.70
CA ILE A 46 12.93 -10.09 1.56
C ILE A 46 13.54 -11.29 0.82
N ARG A 47 13.30 -11.36 -0.49
CA ARG A 47 13.84 -12.36 -1.40
C ARG A 47 15.36 -12.36 -1.33
N LYS A 48 15.97 -13.55 -1.24
CA LYS A 48 17.43 -13.71 -1.23
C LYS A 48 18.07 -13.05 -2.46
N GLY A 49 19.18 -12.34 -2.23
CA GLY A 49 19.91 -11.62 -3.27
C GLY A 49 19.39 -10.20 -3.54
N PHE A 50 18.30 -9.79 -2.87
CA PHE A 50 17.75 -8.43 -2.95
C PHE A 50 17.74 -7.76 -1.58
N LYS A 51 17.54 -6.44 -1.60
CA LYS A 51 17.21 -5.60 -0.45
C LYS A 51 16.35 -4.42 -0.88
N LEU A 52 15.66 -3.79 0.06
CA LEU A 52 14.86 -2.58 -0.22
C LEU A 52 15.61 -1.35 0.29
N ARG A 53 15.67 -0.30 -0.53
CA ARG A 53 16.22 1.00 -0.15
C ARG A 53 15.33 2.10 -0.71
N ALA A 54 15.31 3.26 -0.07
CA ALA A 54 14.44 4.34 -0.47
C ALA A 54 15.20 5.65 -0.67
N TYR A 55 14.70 6.49 -1.58
CA TYR A 55 14.99 7.91 -1.58
C TYR A 55 13.83 8.65 -0.92
N GLN A 56 14.15 9.67 -0.13
CA GLN A 56 13.19 10.55 0.54
C GLN A 56 13.31 11.96 -0.04
N TYR A 57 12.18 12.54 -0.41
CA TYR A 57 12.03 13.96 -0.73
C TYR A 57 11.44 14.69 0.48
N SER A 58 11.98 15.87 0.77
CA SER A 58 11.47 16.75 1.83
C SER A 58 11.43 18.19 1.33
N ALA A 59 10.30 18.88 1.48
CA ALA A 59 10.18 20.31 1.16
C ALA A 59 9.08 20.99 1.97
N GLY A 60 9.46 21.88 2.90
CA GLY A 60 8.53 22.75 3.62
C GLY A 60 7.46 21.99 4.41
N GLY A 61 7.85 20.91 5.08
CA GLY A 61 6.94 20.02 5.84
C GLY A 61 6.25 18.93 5.01
N ASN A 62 6.30 19.00 3.68
CA ASN A 62 5.86 17.91 2.82
C ASN A 62 6.98 16.88 2.62
N GLY A 63 6.59 15.62 2.48
CA GLY A 63 7.51 14.52 2.24
C GLY A 63 6.90 13.47 1.33
N ASN A 64 7.70 12.93 0.42
CA ASN A 64 7.38 11.78 -0.41
C ASN A 64 8.60 10.88 -0.45
N SER A 65 8.42 9.59 -0.72
CA SER A 65 9.55 8.70 -0.94
C SER A 65 9.32 7.81 -2.15
N VAL A 66 10.39 7.16 -2.61
CA VAL A 66 10.30 6.04 -3.53
C VAL A 66 11.13 4.89 -2.98
N VAL A 67 10.55 3.70 -2.92
CA VAL A 67 11.24 2.47 -2.51
C VAL A 67 11.66 1.68 -3.75
N TRP A 68 12.93 1.27 -3.77
CA TRP A 68 13.52 0.44 -4.82
C TRP A 68 13.94 -0.91 -4.29
N ALA A 69 13.65 -1.94 -5.09
CA ALA A 69 14.27 -3.26 -4.96
C ALA A 69 15.60 -3.28 -5.70
N ILE A 70 16.70 -3.51 -4.99
CA ILE A 70 18.05 -3.52 -5.55
C ILE A 70 18.79 -4.81 -5.21
N PRO A 71 19.81 -5.22 -5.98
CA PRO A 71 20.67 -6.34 -5.61
C PRO A 71 21.32 -6.11 -4.24
N HIS A 72 21.43 -7.16 -3.43
CA HIS A 72 21.92 -7.09 -2.05
C HIS A 72 23.30 -6.43 -1.91
N GLU A 73 24.19 -6.67 -2.88
CA GLU A 73 25.57 -6.16 -2.90
C GLU A 73 25.72 -4.71 -3.38
N ARG A 74 24.63 -4.05 -3.81
CA ARG A 74 24.64 -2.68 -4.32
C ARG A 74 24.09 -1.71 -3.29
N GLU A 75 24.52 -0.46 -3.30
CA GLU A 75 23.87 0.62 -2.53
C GLU A 75 23.30 1.66 -3.48
N LEU A 76 22.32 2.44 -3.01
CA LEU A 76 21.76 3.54 -3.79
C LEU A 76 22.85 4.59 -4.07
N PRO A 77 23.01 5.05 -5.32
CA PRO A 77 23.84 6.21 -5.60
C PRO A 77 23.22 7.50 -5.01
N PRO A 78 23.97 8.60 -4.93
CA PRO A 78 23.39 9.92 -4.73
C PRO A 78 22.24 10.20 -5.73
N PRO A 79 21.15 10.89 -5.30
CA PRO A 79 20.01 11.20 -6.16
C PRO A 79 20.39 11.87 -7.48
N GLU A 80 21.39 12.76 -7.47
CA GLU A 80 21.83 13.53 -8.64
C GLU A 80 22.39 12.65 -9.76
N GLU A 81 22.90 11.47 -9.43
CA GLU A 81 23.38 10.49 -10.41
C GLU A 81 22.24 9.66 -11.02
N CYS A 82 21.04 9.72 -10.43
CA CYS A 82 19.87 8.91 -10.78
C CYS A 82 18.69 9.73 -11.31
N MET A 83 18.79 11.06 -11.31
CA MET A 83 17.77 11.95 -11.87
C MET A 83 18.09 12.23 -13.34
N TYR A 84 17.15 11.95 -14.24
CA TYR A 84 17.28 12.29 -15.65
C TYR A 84 16.95 13.78 -15.85
N SER A 85 17.67 14.45 -16.76
CA SER A 85 17.77 15.90 -16.86
C SER A 85 16.59 16.62 -17.53
N ASP A 86 15.39 16.04 -17.56
CA ASP A 86 14.23 16.74 -18.13
C ASP A 86 13.57 17.59 -17.05
N GLU A 87 13.80 18.91 -17.12
CA GLU A 87 13.40 19.97 -16.18
C GLU A 87 11.89 20.07 -15.87
N GLN A 88 11.06 19.16 -16.38
CA GLN A 88 9.60 19.14 -16.19
C GLN A 88 9.08 17.88 -15.50
N SER A 89 9.93 16.92 -15.16
CA SER A 89 9.47 15.68 -14.53
C SER A 89 9.50 15.80 -13.00
N MET A 90 8.39 15.47 -12.33
CA MET A 90 8.38 15.09 -10.91
C MET A 90 9.03 13.70 -10.74
N GLU A 91 10.12 13.42 -11.48
CA GLU A 91 10.77 12.12 -11.48
C GLU A 91 11.51 11.92 -10.17
N HIS A 92 11.15 10.83 -9.51
CA HIS A 92 11.86 10.29 -8.39
C HIS A 92 13.17 9.63 -8.86
N PRO A 93 14.28 9.73 -8.12
CA PRO A 93 15.56 9.16 -8.52
C PRO A 93 15.44 7.64 -8.72
N LYS A 94 15.90 7.12 -9.87
CA LYS A 94 15.85 5.69 -10.20
C LYS A 94 17.23 5.17 -10.61
N PRO A 95 17.87 4.31 -9.80
CA PRO A 95 19.11 3.64 -10.20
C PRO A 95 18.88 2.70 -11.38
N ASP A 96 19.83 2.63 -12.31
CA ASP A 96 19.77 1.77 -13.51
C ASP A 96 19.68 0.27 -13.20
N PHE A 97 20.22 -0.16 -12.06
CA PHE A 97 20.19 -1.53 -11.57
C PHE A 97 18.97 -1.86 -10.69
N ALA A 98 18.10 -0.89 -10.39
CA ALA A 98 16.91 -1.14 -9.60
C ALA A 98 15.89 -1.97 -10.40
N CYS A 99 15.17 -2.86 -9.72
CA CYS A 99 14.08 -3.60 -10.36
C CYS A 99 12.95 -2.63 -10.75
N GLU A 100 12.28 -2.90 -11.86
CA GLU A 100 11.11 -2.12 -12.30
C GLU A 100 9.94 -2.19 -11.29
N ASN A 101 9.82 -3.28 -10.55
CA ASN A 101 8.79 -3.47 -9.54
C ASN A 101 9.43 -3.83 -8.19
N VAL A 102 9.14 -3.03 -7.17
CA VAL A 102 9.65 -3.22 -5.79
C VAL A 102 9.26 -4.58 -5.21
N MET A 103 8.08 -5.11 -5.57
CA MET A 103 7.58 -6.39 -5.08
C MET A 103 8.35 -7.59 -5.64
N HIS A 104 9.25 -7.39 -6.62
CA HIS A 104 10.19 -8.42 -7.05
C HIS A 104 11.15 -8.85 -5.94
N ALA A 105 11.45 -7.96 -4.98
CA ALA A 105 12.27 -8.27 -3.81
C ALA A 105 11.47 -8.86 -2.64
N VAL A 106 10.16 -9.06 -2.76
CA VAL A 106 9.33 -9.65 -1.72
C VAL A 106 9.14 -11.14 -2.00
N ASP A 107 9.20 -11.95 -0.95
CA ASP A 107 9.00 -13.39 -0.98
C ASP A 107 8.22 -13.86 0.26
N GLY A 108 7.77 -15.12 0.27
CA GLY A 108 6.89 -15.64 1.31
C GLY A 108 6.46 -17.08 1.03
N ASP A 109 5.47 -17.58 1.77
CA ASP A 109 5.06 -18.99 1.69
C ASP A 109 4.02 -19.31 0.61
N TYR A 110 3.59 -18.30 -0.16
CA TYR A 110 2.57 -18.37 -1.23
C TYR A 110 1.20 -18.88 -0.74
N SER A 111 0.93 -18.76 0.57
CA SER A 111 -0.38 -19.02 1.14
C SER A 111 -1.37 -17.90 0.79
N PRO A 112 -2.69 -18.14 0.86
CA PRO A 112 -3.68 -17.07 0.74
C PRO A 112 -3.42 -15.87 1.67
N LEU A 113 -2.92 -16.13 2.88
CA LEU A 113 -2.59 -15.07 3.84
C LEU A 113 -1.37 -14.27 3.41
N SER A 114 -0.32 -14.90 2.87
CA SER A 114 0.84 -14.15 2.38
C SER A 114 0.48 -13.25 1.19
N TYR A 115 -0.42 -13.69 0.31
CA TYR A 115 -0.92 -12.81 -0.76
C TYR A 115 -1.71 -11.62 -0.23
N LEU A 116 -2.54 -11.82 0.81
CA LEU A 116 -3.24 -10.71 1.47
C LEU A 116 -2.22 -9.73 2.06
N GLN A 117 -1.26 -10.24 2.84
CA GLN A 117 -0.20 -9.42 3.44
C GLN A 117 0.61 -8.68 2.38
N ALA A 118 0.95 -9.33 1.25
CA ALA A 118 1.67 -8.69 0.14
C ALA A 118 0.85 -7.59 -0.55
N ALA A 119 -0.47 -7.74 -0.61
CA ALA A 119 -1.36 -6.71 -1.15
C ALA A 119 -1.36 -5.45 -0.27
N ILE A 120 -1.34 -5.63 1.06
CA ILE A 120 -1.25 -4.51 2.01
C ILE A 120 0.15 -3.89 1.99
N ALA A 121 1.19 -4.72 2.10
CA ALA A 121 2.58 -4.29 2.09
C ALA A 121 2.95 -3.47 0.84
N TYR A 122 2.32 -3.75 -0.30
CA TYR A 122 2.48 -2.94 -1.51
C TYR A 122 2.08 -1.48 -1.29
N HIS A 123 0.94 -1.23 -0.64
CA HIS A 123 0.47 0.13 -0.38
C HIS A 123 1.29 0.80 0.72
N GLU A 124 1.63 0.06 1.78
CA GLU A 124 2.53 0.53 2.85
C GLU A 124 3.91 0.93 2.30
N LEU A 125 4.47 0.18 1.35
CA LEU A 125 5.71 0.54 0.66
C LEU A 125 5.55 1.76 -0.24
N GLY A 126 4.39 1.93 -0.88
CA GLY A 126 4.05 3.11 -1.68
C GLY A 126 3.95 4.39 -0.86
N GLU A 127 3.65 4.27 0.43
CA GLU A 127 3.55 5.39 1.39
C GLU A 127 4.72 5.51 2.34
N PHE A 128 5.74 4.66 2.18
CA PHE A 128 6.93 4.77 3.00
C PHE A 128 7.44 6.22 2.93
N GLY A 129 7.69 6.85 4.08
CA GLY A 129 8.20 8.23 4.13
C GLY A 129 7.27 9.33 3.59
N ALA A 130 6.01 9.03 3.25
CA ALA A 130 5.03 10.03 2.85
C ALA A 130 4.62 10.91 4.05
N MET A 131 4.40 12.20 3.81
CA MET A 131 3.99 13.17 4.84
C MET A 131 3.00 14.18 4.27
N TRP A 132 2.05 14.63 5.11
CA TRP A 132 1.02 15.62 4.75
C TRP A 132 0.25 15.19 3.50
N HIS A 133 0.30 15.97 2.43
CA HIS A 133 -0.38 15.68 1.17
C HIS A 133 0.18 14.47 0.41
N GLY A 134 1.34 13.93 0.84
CA GLY A 134 1.87 12.67 0.33
C GLY A 134 1.09 11.44 0.83
N CYS A 135 0.33 11.59 1.92
CA CYS A 135 -0.47 10.52 2.52
C CYS A 135 -1.84 10.39 1.83
N TYR A 136 -2.17 9.18 1.39
CA TYR A 136 -3.43 8.78 0.78
C TYR A 136 -3.94 7.44 1.35
N TRP A 137 -3.15 6.37 1.23
CA TRP A 137 -3.43 5.03 1.76
C TRP A 137 -3.50 4.97 3.28
N SER A 138 -2.68 5.71 4.02
CA SER A 138 -2.74 5.78 5.49
C SER A 138 -4.06 6.35 6.02
N ALA A 139 -4.89 6.95 5.17
CA ALA A 139 -6.26 7.35 5.45
C ALA A 139 -7.32 6.41 4.86
N GLU A 140 -6.91 5.30 4.23
CA GLU A 140 -7.81 4.25 3.76
C GLU A 140 -8.12 3.28 4.90
N ASP A 141 -9.37 3.25 5.34
CA ASP A 141 -9.82 2.20 6.25
C ASP A 141 -10.27 0.97 5.46
N ILE A 142 -9.59 -0.17 5.66
CA ILE A 142 -10.00 -1.43 5.04
C ILE A 142 -11.25 -1.97 5.72
N LEU A 143 -12.27 -2.25 4.91
CA LEU A 143 -13.58 -2.70 5.36
C LEU A 143 -13.62 -4.23 5.62
N PRO A 144 -14.55 -4.69 6.48
CA PRO A 144 -15.41 -3.88 7.36
C PRO A 144 -14.62 -3.24 8.53
N LEU A 145 -15.05 -2.06 8.98
CA LEU A 145 -14.43 -1.34 10.11
C LEU A 145 -14.67 -2.06 11.44
N ASP A 146 -15.90 -2.56 11.60
CA ASP A 146 -16.35 -3.30 12.77
C ASP A 146 -16.97 -4.63 12.33
N GLU A 147 -16.34 -5.73 12.75
CA GLU A 147 -16.72 -7.08 12.36
C GLU A 147 -18.01 -7.56 13.06
N TYR A 148 -18.38 -6.96 14.19
CA TYR A 148 -19.64 -7.25 14.89
C TYR A 148 -20.80 -6.54 14.20
N GLU A 149 -20.70 -5.23 13.97
CA GLU A 149 -21.73 -4.47 13.25
C GLU A 149 -21.96 -5.02 11.84
N TYR A 150 -20.89 -5.39 11.14
CA TYR A 150 -20.98 -5.99 9.82
C TYR A 150 -21.73 -7.34 9.81
N LYS A 151 -21.65 -8.13 10.89
CA LYS A 151 -22.36 -9.41 10.99
C LYS A 151 -23.83 -9.25 11.35
N GLU A 152 -24.16 -8.22 12.14
CA GLU A 152 -25.53 -7.94 12.54
C GLU A 152 -26.33 -7.19 11.45
N ALA A 153 -25.65 -6.58 10.48
CA ALA A 153 -26.29 -5.91 9.36
C ALA A 153 -27.10 -6.88 8.48
N GLU A 154 -28.29 -6.47 8.05
CA GLU A 154 -29.17 -7.28 7.19
C GLU A 154 -28.56 -7.51 5.80
N SER A 155 -27.74 -6.58 5.31
CA SER A 155 -27.01 -6.68 4.07
C SER A 155 -25.74 -5.82 4.06
N VAL A 156 -24.86 -6.05 3.08
CA VAL A 156 -23.69 -5.18 2.83
C VAL A 156 -24.11 -3.74 2.59
N LYS A 157 -25.24 -3.52 1.89
CA LYS A 157 -25.76 -2.18 1.61
C LYS A 157 -26.14 -1.46 2.90
N ASP A 158 -26.83 -2.16 3.81
CA ASP A 158 -27.28 -1.58 5.07
C ASP A 158 -26.09 -1.23 5.96
N TYR A 159 -25.08 -2.11 6.03
CA TYR A 159 -23.82 -1.79 6.71
C TYR A 159 -23.13 -0.56 6.10
N LEU A 160 -23.03 -0.46 4.77
CA LEU A 160 -22.39 0.71 4.15
C LEU A 160 -23.11 2.01 4.54
N TYR A 161 -24.44 2.02 4.60
CA TYR A 161 -25.20 3.20 5.04
C TYR A 161 -25.08 3.52 6.53
N THR A 162 -24.54 2.62 7.37
CA THR A 162 -24.16 3.00 8.74
C THR A 162 -22.87 3.81 8.78
N LEU A 163 -22.02 3.68 7.76
CA LEU A 163 -20.74 4.38 7.68
C LEU A 163 -20.91 5.80 7.16
N ASP A 164 -21.72 6.01 6.13
CA ASP A 164 -21.93 7.30 5.49
C ASP A 164 -23.21 7.34 4.63
N ASP A 165 -23.63 8.55 4.25
CA ASP A 165 -24.71 8.78 3.28
C ASP A 165 -24.16 8.71 1.84
N TRP A 166 -24.07 7.49 1.33
CA TRP A 166 -23.49 7.21 0.01
C TRP A 166 -24.41 7.64 -1.14
N SER A 167 -23.77 8.13 -2.21
CA SER A 167 -24.36 8.26 -3.54
C SER A 167 -24.84 6.90 -4.07
N GLU A 168 -25.43 6.90 -5.27
CA GLU A 168 -25.73 5.64 -5.95
C GLU A 168 -24.45 4.79 -6.14
N PHE A 169 -24.51 3.53 -5.69
CA PHE A 169 -23.42 2.58 -5.85
C PHE A 169 -23.37 2.08 -7.30
N LYS A 170 -22.18 2.13 -7.92
CA LYS A 170 -21.94 1.48 -9.23
C LYS A 170 -22.21 -0.02 -9.15
N THR A 171 -21.68 -0.67 -8.11
CA THR A 171 -21.95 -2.07 -7.77
C THR A 171 -21.85 -2.24 -6.27
N ILE A 172 -22.76 -3.03 -5.69
CA ILE A 172 -22.69 -3.43 -4.29
C ILE A 172 -22.03 -4.81 -4.23
N PRO A 173 -20.91 -4.98 -3.52
CA PRO A 173 -20.25 -6.27 -3.42
C PRO A 173 -21.07 -7.23 -2.55
N THR A 174 -20.91 -8.54 -2.81
CA THR A 174 -21.58 -9.57 -2.01
C THR A 174 -20.99 -9.73 -0.61
N SER A 175 -19.76 -9.25 -0.40
CA SER A 175 -19.06 -9.23 0.87
C SER A 175 -18.03 -8.09 0.85
N LEU A 176 -17.83 -7.42 1.99
CA LEU A 176 -16.77 -6.42 2.19
C LEU A 176 -15.48 -7.02 2.75
N ARG A 177 -15.53 -8.28 3.22
CA ARG A 177 -14.34 -8.95 3.75
C ARG A 177 -13.27 -9.09 2.66
N PRO A 178 -11.99 -8.85 2.98
CA PRO A 178 -10.90 -9.19 2.08
C PRO A 178 -10.99 -10.64 1.62
N ALA A 179 -10.78 -10.89 0.34
CA ALA A 179 -10.98 -12.21 -0.25
C ALA A 179 -9.82 -12.61 -1.15
N PHE A 180 -9.37 -13.86 -0.98
CA PHE A 180 -8.45 -14.54 -1.86
C PHE A 180 -9.17 -15.55 -2.75
N PHE A 181 -8.82 -15.55 -4.04
CA PHE A 181 -9.23 -16.56 -5.01
C PHE A 181 -8.27 -16.59 -6.20
N TYR A 182 -8.41 -17.59 -7.07
CA TYR A 182 -7.68 -17.63 -8.35
C TYR A 182 -8.55 -17.06 -9.47
N LYS A 183 -8.02 -16.11 -10.24
CA LYS A 183 -8.64 -15.59 -11.48
C LYS A 183 -7.74 -15.94 -12.64
N ASN A 184 -8.18 -16.79 -13.57
CA ASN A 184 -7.36 -17.29 -14.68
C ASN A 184 -6.01 -17.86 -14.22
N ASP A 185 -6.05 -18.74 -13.21
CA ASP A 185 -4.89 -19.34 -12.53
C ASP A 185 -3.92 -18.35 -11.87
N ARG A 186 -4.32 -17.10 -11.67
CA ARG A 186 -3.52 -16.09 -10.96
C ARG A 186 -4.07 -15.84 -9.56
N PRO A 187 -3.23 -15.88 -8.51
CA PRO A 187 -3.64 -15.51 -7.18
C PRO A 187 -4.20 -14.08 -7.21
N THR A 188 -5.36 -13.87 -6.59
CA THR A 188 -6.06 -12.58 -6.63
C THR A 188 -6.57 -12.25 -5.24
N ILE A 189 -6.29 -11.02 -4.79
CA ILE A 189 -6.84 -10.44 -3.58
C ILE A 189 -7.79 -9.31 -3.96
N VAL A 190 -8.96 -9.29 -3.35
CA VAL A 190 -9.90 -8.16 -3.41
C VAL A 190 -10.18 -7.68 -2.01
N PHE A 191 -10.14 -6.37 -1.79
CA PHE A 191 -10.64 -5.75 -0.57
C PHE A 191 -11.24 -4.39 -0.90
N TYR A 192 -11.93 -3.83 0.07
CA TYR A 192 -12.65 -2.58 -0.06
C TYR A 192 -12.16 -1.61 0.99
N THR A 193 -12.11 -0.33 0.65
CA THR A 193 -11.68 0.71 1.57
C THR A 193 -12.67 1.85 1.59
N LYS A 194 -12.67 2.55 2.72
CA LYS A 194 -13.27 3.86 2.87
C LYS A 194 -12.14 4.87 3.03
N ASN A 195 -12.04 5.82 2.10
CA ASN A 195 -11.12 6.95 2.21
C ASN A 195 -11.92 8.19 2.60
N ASP A 196 -11.44 8.96 3.57
CA ASP A 196 -12.06 10.21 3.97
C ASP A 196 -11.27 11.46 3.57
N ILE A 197 -10.25 11.37 2.72
CA ILE A 197 -9.54 12.55 2.21
C ILE A 197 -10.32 13.19 1.06
N GLY A 198 -10.59 14.48 1.18
CA GLY A 198 -11.28 15.28 0.18
C GLY A 198 -12.77 14.93 0.10
N MET A 199 -13.15 14.10 -0.87
CA MET A 199 -14.50 13.57 -0.98
C MET A 199 -14.47 12.13 -0.52
N ILE A 200 -15.34 11.75 0.42
CA ILE A 200 -15.36 10.40 0.97
C ILE A 200 -15.63 9.40 -0.15
N LYS A 201 -14.81 8.35 -0.25
CA LYS A 201 -14.90 7.33 -1.31
C LYS A 201 -15.01 5.94 -0.73
N LEU A 202 -15.82 5.12 -1.39
CA LEU A 202 -15.80 3.68 -1.26
C LEU A 202 -15.07 3.12 -2.47
N SER A 203 -13.94 2.46 -2.27
CA SER A 203 -13.12 1.94 -3.36
C SER A 203 -12.93 0.44 -3.27
N ARG A 204 -12.84 -0.23 -4.42
CA ARG A 204 -12.47 -1.65 -4.53
C ARG A 204 -11.08 -1.77 -5.09
N TYR A 205 -10.18 -2.39 -4.34
CA TYR A 205 -8.86 -2.78 -4.81
C TYR A 205 -8.87 -4.23 -5.25
N THR A 206 -8.32 -4.50 -6.44
CA THR A 206 -8.09 -5.84 -6.97
C THR A 206 -6.60 -6.00 -7.28
N HIS A 207 -5.92 -6.84 -6.50
CA HIS A 207 -4.53 -7.21 -6.71
C HIS A 207 -4.50 -8.56 -7.42
N THR A 208 -4.00 -8.60 -8.66
CA THR A 208 -3.80 -9.83 -9.41
C THR A 208 -2.31 -10.13 -9.50
N PHE A 209 -1.87 -11.20 -8.86
CA PHE A 209 -0.46 -11.58 -8.75
C PHE A 209 0.01 -12.42 -9.95
N GLU A 210 1.32 -12.50 -10.14
CA GLU A 210 1.93 -13.54 -10.94
C GLU A 210 1.80 -14.91 -10.26
N LYS A 211 1.97 -16.00 -11.04
CA LYS A 211 1.72 -17.36 -10.52
C LYS A 211 2.70 -17.77 -9.41
N GLU A 212 3.93 -17.28 -9.47
CA GLU A 212 5.05 -17.70 -8.62
C GLU A 212 5.84 -16.49 -8.11
N SER A 213 5.16 -15.35 -7.93
CA SER A 213 5.78 -14.14 -7.39
C SER A 213 4.72 -13.23 -6.76
N TYR A 214 5.15 -12.31 -5.89
CA TYR A 214 4.28 -11.27 -5.35
C TYR A 214 4.20 -10.03 -6.25
N VAL A 215 4.81 -10.05 -7.44
CA VAL A 215 4.60 -9.00 -8.44
C VAL A 215 3.14 -9.05 -8.86
N GLN A 216 2.49 -7.90 -8.82
CA GLN A 216 1.06 -7.77 -9.00
C GLN A 216 0.69 -6.58 -9.89
N LYS A 217 -0.45 -6.72 -10.55
CA LYS A 217 -1.21 -5.61 -11.10
C LYS A 217 -2.28 -5.21 -10.09
N VAL A 218 -2.40 -3.91 -9.82
CA VAL A 218 -3.41 -3.35 -8.94
C VAL A 218 -4.40 -2.55 -9.78
N ASP A 219 -5.68 -2.87 -9.65
CA ASP A 219 -6.78 -2.08 -10.20
C ASP A 219 -7.59 -1.52 -9.02
N CYS A 220 -7.83 -0.21 -9.00
CA CYS A 220 -8.68 0.46 -8.02
C CYS A 220 -9.89 1.07 -8.73
N GLU A 221 -11.08 0.81 -8.20
CA GLU A 221 -12.33 1.37 -8.71
C GLU A 221 -13.15 2.01 -7.60
N ASP A 222 -13.44 3.31 -7.76
CA ASP A 222 -14.39 4.01 -6.90
C ASP A 222 -15.82 3.52 -7.19
N LEU A 223 -16.46 2.93 -6.17
CA LEU A 223 -17.79 2.34 -6.26
C LEU A 223 -18.91 3.32 -5.88
N ALA A 224 -18.65 4.20 -4.94
CA ALA A 224 -19.56 5.25 -4.51
C ALA A 224 -18.78 6.40 -3.86
N PHE A 225 -19.44 7.55 -3.75
CA PHE A 225 -18.94 8.72 -3.06
C PHE A 225 -19.92 9.13 -1.97
N ALA A 226 -19.45 9.76 -0.91
CA ALA A 226 -20.29 10.39 0.10
C ALA A 226 -19.93 11.88 0.23
N GLY A 227 -20.18 12.47 1.40
CA GLY A 227 -19.94 13.88 1.66
C GLY A 227 -18.47 14.30 1.60
N LEU A 228 -18.22 15.55 2.03
CA LEU A 228 -16.86 16.05 2.22
C LEU A 228 -16.21 15.36 3.42
N GLY A 229 -14.96 14.96 3.25
CA GLY A 229 -14.11 14.45 4.30
C GLY A 229 -13.03 15.47 4.72
N ILE A 230 -11.89 14.96 5.17
CA ILE A 230 -10.74 15.72 5.68
C ILE A 230 -9.98 16.39 4.54
N ILE A 231 -9.56 17.64 4.75
CA ILE A 231 -8.66 18.37 3.85
C ILE A 231 -7.42 18.74 4.67
N PHE A 232 -6.24 18.33 4.20
CA PHE A 232 -4.94 18.71 4.76
C PHE A 232 -4.56 20.15 4.38
#